data_AF-A0A6J8EM73-F1
#
_entry.id   AF-A0A6J8EM73-F1
#
_cell.length_a   1.000
_cell.length_b   1.000
_cell.length_c   1.000
_cell.angle_alpha   90.00
_cell.angle_beta   90.00
_cell.angle_gamma   90.00
#
_symmetry.space_group_name_H-M   'P 1'
#
loop_
_entity.id
_entity.type
_entity.pdbx_description
1 polymer ?
#
loop_
_entity_poly.entity_id
_entity_poly.type
_entity_poly.pdbx_seq_one_letter_code
_entity_poly.pdbx_strand_id
1 'polypeptide(L)'
;MQKKMLSGSRKVIRYNGRRISTEFELFYLNVSTDKLMEPLIHKHRYISLLNTSMKCKHKYVFLLVLIHSATYKFDERHVIRNTFGSISKFDNKHIEYVFVLGQTMNDTQQKEIEQEGVKYRDIIQGNFIDSYRNLTYKRVFSLFWVNRFCNNVTYVIKIDDDITINIPFLIPYLSNKLNKTKVLECLYLIGIKPYRKPRNKWYTTLSEYPFATFPPYCAGPSSIMSADVIREMYEATTLVPFFWLEDVYGGGFLPWISRTGIVHPKCYIKELQASLKDTPCHLFYINDIKNASHPYIMWKTIENYTQNLLCKCK
;
A
#
# COMPACT_ATOMS: atom_id res chain seq x y z
N MET A 1 -6.17 -20.53 29.53
CA MET A 1 -5.21 -21.36 28.75
C MET A 1 -4.26 -20.52 27.85
N GLN A 2 -3.92 -19.28 28.24
CA GLN A 2 -3.11 -18.33 27.44
C GLN A 2 -1.70 -18.04 28.01
N LYS A 3 -1.30 -18.67 29.12
CA LYS A 3 -0.04 -18.36 29.83
C LYS A 3 1.17 -19.24 29.45
N LYS A 4 1.06 -20.14 28.48
CA LYS A 4 2.10 -21.18 28.24
C LYS A 4 2.77 -21.17 26.86
N MET A 5 2.74 -20.06 26.12
CA MET A 5 3.38 -19.95 24.79
C MET A 5 4.56 -18.96 24.68
N LEU A 6 5.08 -18.43 25.79
CA LEU A 6 6.15 -17.40 25.74
C LEU A 6 7.39 -17.70 26.61
N SER A 7 7.73 -18.97 26.82
CA SER A 7 9.02 -19.35 27.44
C SER A 7 10.11 -19.75 26.42
N GLY A 8 9.91 -19.50 25.14
CA GLY A 8 10.97 -19.59 24.15
C GLY A 8 11.87 -18.36 24.24
N SER A 9 13.14 -18.57 24.60
CA SER A 9 14.21 -17.57 24.68
C SER A 9 14.04 -16.43 23.65
N ARG A 10 13.73 -15.22 24.13
CA ARG A 10 13.52 -14.02 23.30
C ARG A 10 14.79 -13.73 22.51
N LYS A 11 14.84 -14.16 21.24
CA LYS A 11 15.90 -13.78 20.31
C LYS A 11 15.81 -12.27 20.07
N VAL A 12 16.79 -11.54 20.58
CA VAL A 12 17.01 -10.11 20.32
C VAL A 12 17.16 -9.92 18.81
N ILE A 13 16.21 -9.21 18.19
CA ILE A 13 16.27 -8.90 16.76
C ILE A 13 17.34 -7.81 16.57
N ARG A 14 18.38 -8.15 15.81
CA ARG A 14 19.45 -7.23 15.40
C ARG A 14 19.29 -6.92 13.91
N TYR A 15 19.38 -5.65 13.53
CA TYR A 15 19.42 -5.22 12.13
C TYR A 15 20.73 -4.44 11.91
N ASN A 16 21.57 -4.87 10.96
CA ASN A 16 22.94 -4.36 10.74
C ASN A 16 23.78 -4.29 12.03
N GLY A 17 23.70 -5.33 12.88
CA GLY A 17 24.44 -5.37 14.14
C GLY A 17 23.92 -4.44 15.25
N ARG A 18 22.96 -3.55 14.97
CA ARG A 18 22.34 -2.68 15.97
C ARG A 18 21.12 -3.36 16.59
N ARG A 19 21.05 -3.29 17.92
CA ARG A 19 19.90 -3.71 18.72
C ARG A 19 18.79 -2.68 18.50
N ILE A 20 17.72 -3.04 17.80
CA ILE A 20 16.52 -2.18 17.75
C ILE A 20 15.89 -2.29 19.15
N SER A 21 15.59 -1.14 19.77
CA SER A 21 15.34 -1.10 21.21
C SER A 21 14.14 -1.97 21.59
N THR A 22 14.34 -2.80 22.61
CA THR A 22 13.30 -3.56 23.30
C THR A 22 12.14 -2.67 23.77
N GLU A 23 12.33 -1.36 23.88
CA GLU A 23 11.30 -0.38 24.26
C GLU A 23 10.18 -0.24 23.22
N PHE A 24 10.46 -0.37 21.92
CA PHE A 24 9.44 -0.30 20.87
C PHE A 24 8.55 -1.55 20.86
N GLU A 25 9.14 -2.75 21.07
CA GLU A 25 8.41 -4.01 21.32
C GLU A 25 7.58 -3.92 22.59
N LEU A 26 8.19 -3.48 23.68
CA LEU A 26 7.52 -3.41 24.98
C LEU A 26 6.41 -2.37 24.98
N PHE A 27 6.58 -1.22 24.32
CA PHE A 27 5.54 -0.19 24.23
C PHE A 27 4.30 -0.72 23.51
N TYR A 28 4.44 -1.30 22.32
CA TYR A 28 3.27 -1.79 21.59
C TYR A 28 2.67 -3.07 22.19
N LEU A 29 3.49 -3.95 22.78
CA LEU A 29 2.98 -5.11 23.53
C LEU A 29 2.27 -4.68 24.83
N ASN A 30 2.71 -3.62 25.51
CA ASN A 30 2.06 -3.09 26.71
C ASN A 30 0.82 -2.24 26.39
N VAL A 31 0.83 -1.45 25.31
CA VAL A 31 -0.36 -0.70 24.84
C VAL A 31 -1.46 -1.67 24.42
N SER A 32 -1.13 -2.86 23.89
CA SER A 32 -2.11 -3.92 23.64
C SER A 32 -2.76 -4.48 24.92
N THR A 33 -2.18 -4.25 26.11
CA THR A 33 -2.74 -4.70 27.40
C THR A 33 -3.55 -3.64 28.14
N ASP A 34 -3.33 -2.36 27.83
CA ASP A 34 -4.16 -1.26 28.32
C ASP A 34 -5.36 -1.07 27.39
N LYS A 35 -6.59 -1.13 27.93
CA LYS A 35 -7.88 -0.90 27.23
C LYS A 35 -8.02 0.47 26.51
N LEU A 36 -6.96 1.28 26.47
CA LEU A 36 -6.94 2.63 25.92
C LEU A 36 -6.72 2.68 24.39
N MET A 37 -6.20 1.62 23.77
CA MET A 37 -6.06 1.54 22.31
C MET A 37 -6.40 0.12 21.81
N GLU A 38 -7.68 -0.17 21.62
CA GLU A 38 -8.10 -1.46 21.08
C GLU A 38 -7.58 -1.71 19.66
N PRO A 39 -7.22 -2.95 19.31
CA PRO A 39 -6.84 -3.32 17.95
C PRO A 39 -7.95 -2.94 16.94
N LEU A 40 -7.55 -2.49 15.76
CA LEU A 40 -8.45 -1.90 14.76
C LEU A 40 -9.61 -2.81 14.35
N ILE A 41 -9.39 -4.13 14.36
CA ILE A 41 -10.40 -5.14 14.02
C ILE A 41 -11.58 -5.14 15.00
N HIS A 42 -11.38 -4.72 16.26
CA HIS A 42 -12.46 -4.69 17.25
C HIS A 42 -13.35 -3.45 17.13
N LYS A 43 -12.82 -2.34 16.59
CA LYS A 43 -13.59 -1.09 16.48
C LYS A 43 -14.43 -1.01 15.21
N HIS A 44 -14.04 -1.68 14.12
CA HIS A 44 -14.76 -1.64 12.85
C HIS A 44 -15.01 -3.06 12.34
N ARG A 45 -16.27 -3.48 12.31
CA ARG A 45 -16.67 -4.54 11.37
C ARG A 45 -16.44 -3.96 9.98
N TYR A 46 -15.34 -4.34 9.33
CA TYR A 46 -14.99 -3.89 7.98
C TYR A 46 -16.06 -4.37 6.99
N ILE A 47 -17.13 -3.58 6.87
CA ILE A 47 -18.22 -3.79 5.93
C ILE A 47 -17.85 -3.03 4.65
N SER A 48 -17.94 -3.72 3.53
CA SER A 48 -17.78 -3.14 2.20
C SER A 48 -19.13 -2.58 1.78
N LEU A 49 -19.22 -1.28 1.51
CA LEU A 49 -20.42 -0.67 0.91
C LEU A 49 -20.53 -1.05 -0.56
N LEU A 50 -19.43 -0.85 -1.29
CA LEU A 50 -19.24 -1.33 -2.64
C LEU A 50 -18.21 -2.45 -2.61
N ASN A 51 -18.50 -3.56 -3.29
CA ASN A 51 -17.63 -4.73 -3.30
C ASN A 51 -17.56 -5.35 -4.70
N THR A 52 -16.36 -5.36 -5.29
CA THR A 52 -16.09 -6.03 -6.56
C THR A 52 -15.37 -7.38 -6.38
N SER A 53 -15.86 -8.22 -5.45
CA SER A 53 -15.23 -9.52 -5.14
C SER A 53 -14.99 -10.41 -6.37
N MET A 54 -15.80 -10.26 -7.43
CA MET A 54 -15.69 -11.00 -8.70
C MET A 54 -14.38 -10.74 -9.47
N LYS A 55 -13.63 -9.69 -9.14
CA LYS A 55 -12.29 -9.42 -9.67
C LYS A 55 -11.28 -10.50 -9.28
N CYS A 56 -11.38 -11.03 -8.07
CA CYS A 56 -10.44 -12.04 -7.55
C CYS A 56 -11.06 -13.41 -7.27
N LYS A 57 -12.34 -13.45 -6.90
CA LYS A 57 -12.95 -14.65 -6.36
C LYS A 57 -12.95 -15.78 -7.41
N HIS A 58 -12.39 -16.94 -7.03
CA HIS A 58 -12.23 -18.12 -7.89
C HIS A 58 -11.38 -17.92 -9.15
N LYS A 59 -10.50 -16.91 -9.17
CA LYS A 59 -9.60 -16.62 -10.29
C LYS A 59 -8.15 -16.61 -9.82
N TYR A 60 -7.26 -17.09 -10.67
CA TYR A 60 -5.83 -16.84 -10.50
C TYR A 60 -5.52 -15.42 -10.98
N VAL A 61 -4.91 -14.62 -10.12
CA VAL A 61 -4.47 -13.25 -10.43
C VAL A 61 -2.97 -13.18 -10.21
N PHE A 62 -2.19 -12.93 -11.26
CA PHE A 62 -0.74 -12.79 -11.07
C PHE A 62 -0.43 -11.51 -10.30
N LEU A 63 -1.05 -10.40 -10.71
CA LEU A 63 -0.86 -9.10 -10.07
C LEU A 63 -2.21 -8.44 -9.78
N LEU A 64 -2.46 -8.11 -8.51
CA LEU A 64 -3.54 -7.23 -8.09
C LEU A 64 -2.98 -5.86 -7.75
N VAL A 65 -3.48 -4.81 -8.39
CA VAL A 65 -3.13 -3.42 -8.10
C VAL A 65 -4.27 -2.79 -7.30
N LEU A 66 -3.99 -2.40 -6.07
CA LEU A 66 -4.86 -1.64 -5.19
C LEU A 66 -4.50 -0.16 -5.31
N ILE A 67 -5.37 0.62 -5.94
CA ILE A 67 -5.20 2.06 -6.13
C ILE A 67 -5.93 2.80 -5.01
N HIS A 68 -5.20 3.42 -4.09
CA HIS A 68 -5.79 4.27 -3.08
C HIS A 68 -6.16 5.61 -3.71
N SER A 69 -7.46 5.90 -3.79
CA SER A 69 -7.98 7.14 -4.39
C SER A 69 -8.91 7.87 -3.44
N ALA A 70 -9.03 9.19 -3.60
CA ALA A 70 -9.97 10.00 -2.83
C ALA A 70 -11.35 10.03 -3.51
N THR A 71 -12.40 10.23 -2.71
CA THR A 71 -13.80 10.22 -3.19
C THR A 71 -14.08 11.20 -4.33
N TYR A 72 -13.41 12.36 -4.34
CA TYR A 72 -13.57 13.40 -5.36
C TYR A 72 -12.70 13.22 -6.62
N LYS A 73 -11.77 12.27 -6.65
CA LYS A 73 -10.78 12.09 -7.72
C LYS A 73 -11.27 11.22 -8.89
N PHE A 74 -12.42 11.56 -9.45
CA PHE A 74 -13.03 10.79 -10.56
C PHE A 74 -12.15 10.82 -11.82
N ASP A 75 -11.55 11.97 -12.12
CA ASP A 75 -10.70 12.15 -13.30
C ASP A 75 -9.42 11.32 -13.21
N GLU A 76 -8.76 11.28 -12.06
CA GLU A 76 -7.57 10.44 -11.86
C GLU A 76 -7.89 8.96 -12.03
N ARG A 77 -9.01 8.49 -11.48
CA ARG A 77 -9.46 7.11 -11.71
C ARG A 77 -9.75 6.85 -13.18
N HIS A 78 -10.40 7.80 -13.87
CA HIS A 78 -10.65 7.70 -15.31
C HIS A 78 -9.36 7.63 -16.13
N VAL A 79 -8.37 8.46 -15.83
CA VAL A 79 -7.06 8.48 -16.48
C VAL A 79 -6.34 7.15 -16.28
N ILE A 80 -6.32 6.62 -15.06
CA ILE A 80 -5.70 5.31 -14.76
C ILE A 80 -6.35 4.20 -15.60
N ARG A 81 -7.69 4.14 -15.66
CA ARG A 81 -8.43 3.14 -16.47
C ARG A 81 -8.07 3.20 -17.96
N ASN A 82 -7.79 4.38 -18.50
CA ASN A 82 -7.47 4.60 -19.92
C ASN A 82 -5.96 4.61 -20.23
N THR A 83 -5.11 4.36 -19.24
CA THR A 83 -3.65 4.28 -19.40
C THR A 83 -3.16 2.90 -19.01
N PHE A 84 -2.26 2.78 -18.02
CA PHE A 84 -1.71 1.49 -17.60
C PHE A 84 -2.77 0.55 -17.03
N GLY A 85 -3.83 1.10 -16.41
CA GLY A 85 -4.95 0.32 -15.86
C GLY A 85 -5.82 -0.37 -16.92
N SER A 86 -5.63 -0.07 -18.21
CA SER A 86 -6.29 -0.78 -19.31
C SER A 86 -5.66 -2.14 -19.62
N ILE A 87 -4.42 -2.39 -19.16
CA ILE A 87 -3.68 -3.63 -19.46
C ILE A 87 -4.10 -4.73 -18.47
N SER A 88 -5.05 -5.56 -18.88
CA SER A 88 -5.55 -6.70 -18.10
C SER A 88 -4.67 -7.97 -18.21
N LYS A 89 -3.80 -8.05 -19.22
CA LYS A 89 -2.89 -9.17 -19.42
C LYS A 89 -1.60 -8.72 -20.10
N PHE A 90 -0.45 -9.16 -19.59
CA PHE A 90 0.87 -8.93 -20.21
C PHE A 90 1.75 -10.16 -19.98
N ASP A 91 2.49 -10.62 -21.00
CA ASP A 91 3.35 -11.82 -20.92
C ASP A 91 2.64 -13.04 -20.29
N ASN A 92 1.41 -13.30 -20.74
CA ASN A 92 0.52 -14.35 -20.21
C ASN A 92 0.17 -14.26 -18.71
N LYS A 93 0.45 -13.13 -18.04
CA LYS A 93 0.08 -12.87 -16.65
C LYS A 93 -1.18 -12.02 -16.57
N HIS A 94 -2.17 -12.49 -15.81
CA HIS A 94 -3.43 -11.78 -15.56
C HIS A 94 -3.24 -10.69 -14.50
N ILE A 95 -3.75 -9.49 -14.78
CA ILE A 95 -3.62 -8.31 -13.95
C ILE A 95 -5.02 -7.77 -13.64
N GLU A 96 -5.28 -7.47 -12.37
CA GLU A 96 -6.51 -6.82 -11.92
C GLU A 96 -6.21 -5.51 -11.22
N TYR A 97 -7.09 -4.53 -11.41
CA TYR A 97 -7.02 -3.20 -10.79
C TYR A 97 -8.28 -2.97 -9.97
N VAL A 98 -8.09 -2.46 -8.75
CA VAL A 98 -9.18 -2.15 -7.82
C VAL A 98 -8.90 -0.82 -7.14
N PHE A 99 -9.81 0.13 -7.28
CA PHE A 99 -9.79 1.40 -6.55
C PHE A 99 -10.34 1.21 -5.13
N VAL A 100 -9.61 1.73 -4.15
CA VAL A 100 -9.95 1.63 -2.73
C VAL A 100 -10.35 3.01 -2.20
N LEU A 101 -11.60 3.12 -1.77
CA LEU A 101 -12.20 4.36 -1.27
C LEU A 101 -12.74 4.18 0.15
N GLY A 102 -12.84 5.29 0.88
CA GLY A 102 -13.75 5.42 2.01
C GLY A 102 -15.07 6.08 1.60
N GLN A 103 -15.86 6.50 2.57
CA GLN A 103 -17.07 7.30 2.40
C GLN A 103 -16.76 8.79 2.38
N THR A 104 -17.64 9.53 1.74
CA THR A 104 -17.72 10.99 1.86
C THR A 104 -18.96 11.37 2.66
N MET A 105 -18.93 12.51 3.34
CA MET A 105 -20.11 13.08 4.01
C MET A 105 -21.03 13.82 3.02
N ASN A 106 -20.63 13.93 1.75
CA ASN A 106 -21.42 14.57 0.71
C ASN A 106 -22.27 13.52 -0.02
N ASP A 107 -23.57 13.52 0.23
CA ASP A 107 -24.51 12.54 -0.35
C ASP A 107 -24.54 12.56 -1.89
N THR A 108 -24.38 13.73 -2.51
CA THR A 108 -24.33 13.83 -3.99
C THR A 108 -23.11 13.10 -4.52
N GLN A 109 -21.94 13.37 -3.94
CA GLN A 109 -20.70 12.69 -4.32
C GLN A 109 -20.77 11.18 -4.01
N GLN A 110 -21.39 10.78 -2.91
CA GLN A 110 -21.55 9.36 -2.57
C GLN A 110 -22.40 8.63 -3.62
N LYS A 111 -23.49 9.26 -4.11
CA LYS A 111 -24.30 8.72 -5.21
C LYS A 111 -23.51 8.61 -6.52
N GLU A 112 -22.65 9.59 -6.83
CA GLU A 112 -21.78 9.54 -8.01
C GLU A 112 -20.77 8.38 -7.93
N ILE A 113 -20.21 8.12 -6.74
CA ILE A 113 -19.31 6.98 -6.51
C ILE A 113 -20.05 5.65 -6.68
N GLU A 114 -21.29 5.55 -6.20
CA GLU A 114 -22.12 4.36 -6.38
C GLU A 114 -22.40 4.10 -7.86
N GLN A 115 -22.74 5.15 -8.62
CA GLN A 115 -22.93 5.04 -10.07
C GLN A 115 -21.63 4.64 -10.78
N GLU A 116 -20.49 5.22 -10.41
CA GLU A 116 -19.18 4.83 -10.92
C GLU A 116 -18.87 3.36 -10.61
N GLY A 117 -19.14 2.92 -9.38
CA GLY A 117 -18.94 1.55 -8.92
C GLY A 117 -19.79 0.53 -9.68
N VAL A 118 -21.05 0.87 -9.98
CA VAL A 118 -21.94 0.04 -10.81
C VAL A 118 -21.44 -0.04 -12.26
N LYS A 119 -21.00 1.10 -12.81
CA LYS A 119 -20.55 1.23 -14.20
C LYS A 119 -19.26 0.45 -14.47
N TYR A 120 -18.23 0.66 -13.65
CA TYR A 120 -16.89 0.12 -13.91
C TYR A 120 -16.58 -1.17 -13.14
N ARG A 121 -17.30 -1.44 -12.04
CA ARG A 121 -17.12 -2.65 -11.21
C ARG A 121 -15.67 -2.88 -10.79
N ASP A 122 -14.96 -1.81 -10.48
CA ASP A 122 -13.56 -1.81 -10.05
C ASP A 122 -13.32 -1.03 -8.75
N ILE A 123 -14.39 -0.65 -8.04
CA ILE A 123 -14.33 0.05 -6.76
C ILE A 123 -14.65 -0.89 -5.61
N ILE A 124 -13.83 -0.82 -4.55
CA ILE A 124 -14.18 -1.27 -3.21
C ILE A 124 -14.27 -0.05 -2.30
N GLN A 125 -15.34 0.02 -1.52
CA GLN A 125 -15.57 1.13 -0.62
C GLN A 125 -15.76 0.63 0.81
N GLY A 126 -14.90 1.07 1.73
CA GLY A 126 -14.99 0.72 3.14
C GLY A 126 -15.90 1.68 3.90
N ASN A 127 -16.51 1.17 4.98
CA ASN A 127 -17.35 1.96 5.88
C ASN A 127 -16.52 2.81 6.88
N PHE A 128 -15.78 3.79 6.36
CA PHE A 128 -15.05 4.79 7.14
C PHE A 128 -14.96 6.09 6.34
N ILE A 129 -14.93 7.24 7.01
CA ILE A 129 -14.79 8.54 6.33
C ILE A 129 -13.42 8.66 5.68
N ASP A 130 -13.41 8.96 4.38
CA ASP A 130 -12.20 9.15 3.58
C ASP A 130 -11.57 10.51 3.91
N SER A 131 -10.56 10.47 4.78
CA SER A 131 -9.81 11.65 5.19
C SER A 131 -8.35 11.27 5.41
N TYR A 132 -7.47 12.27 5.38
CA TYR A 132 -6.02 12.04 5.54
C TYR A 132 -5.67 11.31 6.85
N ARG A 133 -6.35 11.64 7.95
CA ARG A 133 -6.19 11.00 9.26
C ARG A 133 -6.73 9.56 9.30
N ASN A 134 -7.59 9.18 8.35
CA ASN A 134 -8.23 7.87 8.26
C ASN A 134 -7.60 6.97 7.20
N LEU A 135 -6.51 7.37 6.53
CA LEU A 135 -5.84 6.55 5.54
C LEU A 135 -5.41 5.18 6.09
N THR A 136 -5.06 5.10 7.37
CA THR A 136 -4.78 3.81 8.02
C THR A 136 -5.98 2.86 7.99
N TYR A 137 -7.22 3.34 8.12
CA TYR A 137 -8.41 2.49 7.95
C TYR A 137 -8.52 1.97 6.51
N LYS A 138 -8.23 2.82 5.51
CA LYS A 138 -8.17 2.42 4.10
C LYS A 138 -7.11 1.36 3.83
N ARG A 139 -5.94 1.48 4.46
CA ARG A 139 -4.87 0.47 4.40
C ARG A 139 -5.29 -0.85 5.02
N VAL A 140 -5.86 -0.85 6.21
CA VAL A 140 -6.31 -2.10 6.85
C VAL A 140 -7.47 -2.73 6.07
N PHE A 141 -8.40 -1.93 5.56
CA PHE A 141 -9.48 -2.41 4.70
C PHE A 141 -8.96 -3.07 3.42
N SER A 142 -7.91 -2.52 2.81
CA SER A 142 -7.23 -3.11 1.65
C SER A 142 -6.69 -4.51 1.98
N LEU A 143 -5.98 -4.65 3.10
CA LEU A 143 -5.43 -5.93 3.56
C LEU A 143 -6.54 -6.94 3.84
N PHE A 144 -7.60 -6.52 4.54
CA PHE A 144 -8.79 -7.32 4.81
C PHE A 144 -9.43 -7.83 3.51
N TRP A 145 -9.68 -6.94 2.54
CA TRP A 145 -10.38 -7.28 1.32
C TRP A 145 -9.61 -8.32 0.50
N VAL A 146 -8.29 -8.14 0.34
CA VAL A 146 -7.45 -9.11 -0.35
C VAL A 146 -7.48 -10.46 0.36
N ASN A 147 -7.28 -10.49 1.68
CA ASN A 147 -7.27 -11.73 2.44
C ASN A 147 -8.63 -12.45 2.43
N ARG A 148 -9.72 -11.70 2.21
CA ARG A 148 -11.08 -12.25 2.17
C ARG A 148 -11.48 -12.78 0.78
N PHE A 149 -11.03 -12.14 -0.29
CA PHE A 149 -11.55 -12.35 -1.65
C PHE A 149 -10.51 -12.78 -2.69
N CYS A 150 -9.21 -12.64 -2.42
CA CYS A 150 -8.12 -12.88 -3.38
C CYS A 150 -7.18 -13.99 -2.93
N ASN A 151 -7.72 -15.18 -2.64
CA ASN A 151 -6.94 -16.31 -2.12
C ASN A 151 -5.90 -16.88 -3.11
N ASN A 152 -6.00 -16.57 -4.40
CA ASN A 152 -5.11 -17.07 -5.45
C ASN A 152 -4.43 -15.93 -6.22
N VAL A 153 -3.96 -14.92 -5.46
CA VAL A 153 -3.14 -13.82 -5.98
C VAL A 153 -1.65 -14.12 -5.76
N THR A 154 -0.77 -13.78 -6.71
CA THR A 154 0.69 -13.95 -6.53
C THR A 154 1.31 -12.70 -5.89
N TYR A 155 1.10 -11.54 -6.49
CA TYR A 155 1.58 -10.25 -6.00
C TYR A 155 0.45 -9.25 -5.86
N VAL A 156 0.57 -8.40 -4.84
CA VAL A 156 -0.31 -7.27 -4.60
C VAL A 156 0.54 -6.01 -4.58
N ILE A 157 0.15 -5.02 -5.35
CA ILE A 157 0.75 -3.69 -5.32
C ILE A 157 -0.25 -2.73 -4.71
N LYS A 158 0.19 -1.94 -3.72
CA LYS A 158 -0.52 -0.70 -3.34
C LYS A 158 0.14 0.45 -4.08
N ILE A 159 -0.67 1.31 -4.70
CA ILE A 159 -0.23 2.61 -5.20
C ILE A 159 -1.20 3.71 -4.75
N ASP A 160 -0.72 4.94 -4.70
CA ASP A 160 -1.58 6.13 -4.72
C ASP A 160 -2.04 6.43 -6.15
N ASP A 161 -3.14 7.18 -6.29
CA ASP A 161 -3.75 7.51 -7.59
C ASP A 161 -2.97 8.54 -8.43
N ASP A 162 -1.84 9.01 -7.92
CA ASP A 162 -0.87 9.85 -8.62
C ASP A 162 0.36 9.08 -9.07
N ILE A 163 0.34 7.75 -9.02
CA ILE A 163 1.44 6.89 -9.46
C ILE A 163 1.09 6.15 -10.74
N THR A 164 2.05 6.12 -11.66
CA THR A 164 1.97 5.29 -12.86
C THR A 164 2.93 4.11 -12.77
N ILE A 165 2.45 2.97 -13.26
CA ILE A 165 3.18 1.72 -13.29
C ILE A 165 3.73 1.47 -14.70
N ASN A 166 5.03 1.13 -14.79
CA ASN A 166 5.60 0.60 -16.03
C ASN A 166 5.30 -0.90 -16.16
N ILE A 167 4.08 -1.27 -16.55
CA ILE A 167 3.63 -2.66 -16.65
C ILE A 167 4.58 -3.53 -17.49
N PRO A 168 5.03 -3.12 -18.69
CA PRO A 168 5.92 -3.94 -19.51
C PRO A 168 7.30 -4.20 -18.86
N PHE A 169 7.76 -3.35 -17.94
CA PHE A 169 8.98 -3.60 -17.15
C PHE A 169 8.69 -4.36 -15.84
N LEU A 170 7.59 -4.04 -15.16
CA LEU A 170 7.20 -4.61 -13.88
C LEU A 170 6.89 -6.12 -13.99
N ILE A 171 6.16 -6.55 -15.02
CA ILE A 171 5.74 -7.95 -15.12
C ILE A 171 6.95 -8.89 -15.28
N PRO A 172 7.90 -8.65 -16.20
CA PRO A 172 9.15 -9.41 -16.24
C PRO A 172 9.95 -9.35 -14.94
N TYR A 173 10.00 -8.18 -14.29
CA TYR A 173 10.68 -8.01 -13.00
C TYR A 173 10.10 -8.93 -11.90
N LEU A 174 8.77 -9.02 -11.80
CA LEU A 174 8.07 -9.90 -10.85
C LEU A 174 8.15 -11.37 -11.28
N SER A 175 8.12 -11.66 -12.58
CA SER A 175 8.27 -13.01 -13.12
C SER A 175 9.63 -13.62 -12.75
N ASN A 176 10.70 -12.84 -12.79
CA ASN A 176 12.04 -13.27 -12.35
C ASN A 176 12.14 -13.55 -10.85
N LYS A 177 11.09 -13.23 -10.08
CA LYS A 177 10.98 -13.47 -8.64
C LYS A 177 9.92 -14.51 -8.30
N LEU A 178 9.34 -15.17 -9.30
CA LEU A 178 8.38 -16.25 -9.08
C LEU A 178 8.91 -17.24 -8.02
N ASN A 179 8.03 -17.66 -7.12
CA ASN A 179 8.30 -18.51 -5.95
C ASN A 179 9.02 -17.83 -4.77
N LYS A 180 9.37 -16.54 -4.84
CA LYS A 180 9.81 -15.81 -3.65
C LYS A 180 8.61 -15.52 -2.75
N THR A 181 8.71 -15.95 -1.50
CA THR A 181 7.83 -15.57 -0.39
C THR A 181 8.44 -14.40 0.38
N LYS A 182 7.67 -13.79 1.28
CA LYS A 182 8.15 -12.68 2.13
C LYS A 182 8.67 -11.47 1.35
N VAL A 183 8.07 -11.19 0.19
CA VAL A 183 8.44 -10.06 -0.65
C VAL A 183 7.69 -8.82 -0.15
N LEU A 184 8.44 -7.84 0.34
CA LEU A 184 7.97 -6.47 0.56
C LEU A 184 8.99 -5.50 -0.02
N GLU A 185 8.65 -4.88 -1.13
CA GLU A 185 9.54 -3.96 -1.84
C GLU A 185 8.92 -2.57 -1.94
N CYS A 186 9.71 -1.55 -1.58
CA CYS A 186 9.23 -0.16 -1.55
C CYS A 186 10.39 0.85 -1.57
N LEU A 187 10.04 2.13 -1.70
CA LEU A 187 10.94 3.20 -1.28
C LEU A 187 11.05 3.16 0.24
N TYR A 188 12.20 2.72 0.75
CA TYR A 188 12.40 2.46 2.17
C TYR A 188 13.03 3.66 2.88
N LEU A 189 12.42 4.10 3.97
CA LEU A 189 12.83 5.26 4.75
C LEU A 189 13.37 4.85 6.12
N ILE A 190 14.50 5.44 6.53
CA ILE A 190 15.18 5.18 7.81
C ILE A 190 15.47 6.50 8.49
N GLY A 191 15.36 6.55 9.82
CA GLY A 191 15.79 7.71 10.60
C GLY A 191 14.83 8.90 10.56
N ILE A 192 13.61 8.71 10.05
CA ILE A 192 12.61 9.76 9.95
C ILE A 192 12.08 10.12 11.33
N LYS A 193 12.14 11.41 11.67
CA LYS A 193 11.63 11.94 12.94
C LYS A 193 10.18 12.39 12.79
N PRO A 194 9.31 12.14 13.78
CA PRO A 194 7.96 12.69 13.77
C PRO A 194 8.01 14.21 13.77
N TYR A 195 7.16 14.85 12.96
CA TYR A 195 7.05 16.30 12.98
C TYR A 195 6.37 16.75 14.28
N ARG A 196 7.03 17.62 15.04
CA ARG A 196 6.55 18.10 16.35
C ARG A 196 5.96 19.51 16.34
N LYS A 197 5.77 20.11 15.15
CA LYS A 197 5.18 21.45 15.00
C LYS A 197 3.74 21.35 14.48
N PRO A 198 2.73 21.93 15.15
CA PRO A 198 1.31 21.81 14.77
C PRO A 198 0.96 22.25 13.35
N ARG A 199 1.74 23.16 12.75
CA ARG A 199 1.50 23.63 11.37
C ARG A 199 1.86 22.62 10.30
N ASN A 200 2.55 21.52 10.64
CA ASN A 200 2.90 20.49 9.69
C ASN A 200 1.73 19.51 9.53
N LYS A 201 1.38 19.14 8.29
CA LYS A 201 0.30 18.17 8.01
C LYS A 201 0.53 16.79 8.65
N TRP A 202 1.78 16.46 8.96
CA TRP A 202 2.24 15.24 9.64
C TRP A 202 2.54 15.43 11.13
N TYR A 203 2.02 16.50 11.74
CA TYR A 203 2.23 16.78 13.16
C TYR A 203 1.77 15.62 14.05
N THR A 204 2.73 15.05 14.79
CA THR A 204 2.52 13.94 15.71
C THR A 204 2.90 14.36 17.13
N THR A 205 1.97 14.26 18.07
CA THR A 205 2.22 14.63 19.48
C THR A 205 3.07 13.57 20.19
N LEU A 206 3.65 13.92 21.34
CA LEU A 206 4.36 12.93 22.18
C LEU A 206 3.41 11.86 22.74
N SER A 207 2.14 12.21 22.96
CA SER A 207 1.13 11.24 23.41
C SER A 207 0.75 10.25 22.31
N GLU A 208 0.73 10.67 21.04
CA GLU A 208 0.48 9.78 19.89
C GLU A 208 1.69 8.89 19.60
N TYR A 209 2.91 9.43 19.74
CA TYR A 209 4.14 8.70 19.50
C TYR A 209 5.29 9.28 20.34
N PRO A 210 5.71 8.62 21.44
CA PRO A 210 6.68 9.19 22.38
C PRO A 210 8.13 9.12 21.89
N PHE A 211 8.43 8.28 20.89
CA PHE A 211 9.80 8.06 20.45
C PHE A 211 10.33 9.16 19.53
N ALA A 212 11.65 9.31 19.49
CA ALA A 212 12.32 10.34 18.69
C ALA A 212 12.32 10.06 17.18
N THR A 213 12.11 8.80 16.77
CA THR A 213 12.24 8.36 15.39
C THR A 213 11.24 7.25 15.10
N PHE A 214 10.63 7.26 13.92
CA PHE A 214 9.80 6.16 13.45
C PHE A 214 10.67 4.91 13.20
N PRO A 215 10.11 3.69 13.34
CA PRO A 215 10.79 2.52 12.82
C PRO A 215 10.95 2.68 11.31
N PRO A 216 11.91 1.99 10.69
CA PRO A 216 12.02 2.02 9.25
C PRO A 216 10.75 1.55 8.56
N TYR A 217 10.36 2.22 7.48
CA TYR A 217 9.06 1.98 6.84
C TYR A 217 9.08 2.24 5.33
N CYS A 218 8.10 1.67 4.63
CA CYS A 218 7.83 1.97 3.22
C CYS A 218 7.16 3.33 3.05
N ALA A 219 7.70 4.19 2.19
CA ALA A 219 7.08 5.44 1.80
C ALA A 219 5.73 5.19 1.10
N GLY A 220 4.78 6.11 1.28
CA GLY A 220 3.39 6.00 0.84
C GLY A 220 3.13 5.69 -0.63
N PRO A 221 3.86 6.26 -1.60
CA PRO A 221 3.40 6.23 -2.99
C PRO A 221 3.19 4.84 -3.57
N SER A 222 4.00 3.86 -3.16
CA SER A 222 3.80 2.47 -3.61
C SER A 222 4.48 1.43 -2.71
N SER A 223 3.95 0.21 -2.74
CA SER A 223 4.62 -1.00 -2.22
C SER A 223 4.23 -2.24 -3.03
N ILE A 224 5.19 -3.14 -3.26
CA ILE A 224 4.99 -4.48 -3.84
C ILE A 224 5.02 -5.49 -2.70
N MET A 225 4.01 -6.36 -2.64
CA MET A 225 3.88 -7.39 -1.61
C MET A 225 3.56 -8.75 -2.24
N SER A 226 4.15 -9.82 -1.73
CA SER A 226 3.65 -11.19 -2.00
C SER A 226 2.40 -11.48 -1.15
N ALA A 227 1.58 -12.45 -1.58
CA ALA A 227 0.31 -12.75 -0.92
C ALA A 227 0.46 -13.17 0.57
N ASP A 228 1.54 -13.86 0.93
CA ASP A 228 1.85 -14.24 2.31
C ASP A 228 2.13 -13.02 3.19
N VAL A 229 2.82 -11.99 2.68
CA VAL A 229 3.05 -10.73 3.39
C VAL A 229 1.74 -10.01 3.67
N ILE A 230 0.82 -9.96 2.70
CA ILE A 230 -0.51 -9.35 2.90
C ILE A 230 -1.26 -10.02 4.06
N ARG A 231 -1.28 -11.36 4.08
CA ARG A 231 -1.96 -12.14 5.12
C ARG A 231 -1.37 -11.86 6.50
N GLU A 232 -0.05 -11.89 6.62
CA GLU A 232 0.62 -11.68 7.91
C GLU A 232 0.53 -10.25 8.40
N MET A 233 0.58 -9.27 7.49
CA MET A 233 0.33 -7.87 7.83
C MET A 233 -1.11 -7.67 8.28
N TYR A 234 -2.09 -8.33 7.65
CA TYR A 234 -3.48 -8.31 8.10
C TYR A 234 -3.62 -8.90 9.51
N GLU A 235 -3.04 -10.07 9.77
CA GLU A 235 -3.02 -10.69 11.10
C GLU A 235 -2.38 -9.77 12.15
N ALA A 236 -1.28 -9.09 11.80
CA ALA A 236 -0.60 -8.13 12.69
C ALA A 236 -1.49 -6.94 13.10
N THR A 237 -2.52 -6.58 12.32
CA THR A 237 -3.45 -5.51 12.70
C THR A 237 -4.27 -5.82 13.97
N THR A 238 -4.34 -7.09 14.37
CA THR A 238 -4.94 -7.51 15.66
C THR A 238 -4.05 -7.20 16.88
N LEU A 239 -2.77 -6.91 16.66
CA LEU A 239 -1.77 -6.70 17.70
C LEU A 239 -1.26 -5.26 17.74
N VAL A 240 -1.38 -4.53 16.63
CA VAL A 240 -0.88 -3.16 16.49
C VAL A 240 -2.03 -2.17 16.74
N PRO A 241 -1.94 -1.32 17.78
CA PRO A 241 -2.82 -0.18 18.00
C PRO A 241 -2.82 0.78 16.81
N PHE A 242 -3.98 1.38 16.54
CA PHE A 242 -4.13 2.36 15.47
C PHE A 242 -3.10 3.49 15.56
N PHE A 243 -2.47 3.79 14.42
CA PHE A 243 -1.68 4.99 14.24
C PHE A 243 -2.04 5.63 12.91
N TRP A 244 -2.30 6.93 12.91
CA TRP A 244 -2.99 7.62 11.82
C TRP A 244 -2.12 7.86 10.57
N LEU A 245 -0.79 7.82 10.72
CA LEU A 245 0.14 7.88 9.58
C LEU A 245 0.21 6.51 8.91
N GLU A 246 -0.50 6.37 7.79
CA GLU A 246 -0.67 5.11 7.04
C GLU A 246 0.66 4.45 6.69
N ASP A 247 1.60 5.20 6.12
CA ASP A 247 2.92 4.69 5.73
C ASP A 247 3.70 4.11 6.93
N VAL A 248 3.64 4.78 8.08
CA VAL A 248 4.35 4.34 9.29
C VAL A 248 3.67 3.10 9.87
N TYR A 249 2.33 3.10 9.91
CA TYR A 249 1.56 1.96 10.41
C TYR A 249 1.69 0.75 9.48
N GLY A 250 1.29 0.90 8.23
CA GLY A 250 1.20 -0.15 7.23
C GLY A 250 2.53 -0.53 6.60
N GLY A 251 3.48 0.39 6.48
CA GLY A 251 4.81 0.14 5.91
C GLY A 251 5.91 -0.08 6.96
N GLY A 252 5.66 0.22 8.24
CA GLY A 252 6.62 0.09 9.33
C GLY A 252 6.15 -0.89 10.40
N PHE A 253 5.07 -0.57 11.11
CA PHE A 253 4.61 -1.36 12.25
C PHE A 253 4.15 -2.77 11.86
N LEU A 254 3.31 -2.91 10.83
CA LEU A 254 2.81 -4.22 10.40
C LEU A 254 3.92 -5.14 9.86
N PRO A 255 4.81 -4.69 8.94
CA PRO A 255 5.94 -5.52 8.50
C PRO A 255 6.86 -5.90 9.65
N TRP A 256 7.06 -5.01 10.61
CA TRP A 256 7.92 -5.28 11.76
C TRP A 256 7.34 -6.35 12.70
N ILE A 257 6.06 -6.25 13.07
CA ILE A 257 5.38 -7.29 13.88
C ILE A 257 5.32 -8.63 13.15
N SER A 258 5.04 -8.62 11.84
CA SER A 258 5.02 -9.83 11.00
C SER A 258 6.42 -10.39 10.69
N ARG A 259 7.49 -9.70 11.10
CA ARG A 259 8.89 -10.06 10.81
C ARG A 259 9.18 -10.17 9.31
N THR A 260 8.53 -9.30 8.54
CA THR A 260 8.73 -9.17 7.10
C THR A 260 9.90 -8.22 6.82
N GLY A 261 10.90 -8.71 6.08
CA GLY A 261 12.02 -7.88 5.63
C GLY A 261 11.58 -6.93 4.52
N ILE A 262 12.03 -5.67 4.59
CA ILE A 262 11.79 -4.67 3.55
C ILE A 262 12.99 -4.60 2.62
N VAL A 263 12.74 -4.60 1.32
CA VAL A 263 13.75 -4.46 0.26
C VAL A 263 13.52 -3.15 -0.50
N HIS A 264 14.62 -2.48 -0.84
CA HIS A 264 14.60 -1.27 -1.66
C HIS A 264 15.26 -1.53 -3.03
N PRO A 265 14.48 -1.76 -4.09
CA PRO A 265 15.03 -1.90 -5.44
C PRO A 265 15.61 -0.58 -5.95
N LYS A 266 16.78 -0.59 -6.58
CA LYS A 266 17.38 0.63 -7.16
C LYS A 266 16.51 1.28 -8.24
N CYS A 267 15.82 0.47 -9.03
CA CYS A 267 14.90 0.92 -10.08
C CYS A 267 13.47 1.14 -9.56
N TYR A 268 13.25 1.33 -8.26
CA TYR A 268 11.91 1.27 -7.69
C TYR A 268 10.99 2.39 -8.19
N ILE A 269 11.29 3.64 -7.83
CA ILE A 269 10.44 4.79 -8.14
C ILE A 269 11.28 5.98 -8.55
N LYS A 270 10.76 6.79 -9.47
CA LYS A 270 11.37 8.06 -9.85
C LYS A 270 10.34 9.18 -9.95
N GLU A 271 10.72 10.35 -9.45
CA GLU A 271 10.02 11.61 -9.72
C GLU A 271 10.42 12.10 -11.11
N LEU A 272 9.42 12.38 -11.95
CA LEU A 272 9.68 12.71 -13.34
C LEU A 272 10.02 14.19 -13.48
N GLN A 273 11.20 14.49 -14.02
CA GLN A 273 11.57 15.84 -14.44
C GLN A 273 11.15 16.05 -15.90
N ALA A 274 10.93 17.30 -16.32
CA ALA A 274 10.46 17.68 -17.66
C ALA A 274 11.31 17.12 -18.83
N SER A 275 12.54 16.67 -18.57
CA SER A 275 13.39 15.95 -19.52
C SER A 275 13.26 14.44 -19.35
N LEU A 276 12.51 13.81 -20.24
CA LEU A 276 12.33 12.35 -20.35
C LEU A 276 13.59 11.60 -20.86
N LYS A 277 14.71 12.30 -21.08
CA LYS A 277 15.84 11.77 -21.85
C LYS A 277 16.70 10.73 -21.11
N ASP A 278 16.65 10.64 -19.78
CA ASP A 278 17.70 9.90 -19.04
C ASP A 278 17.27 8.68 -18.21
N THR A 279 15.98 8.35 -18.04
CA THR A 279 15.62 7.25 -17.10
C THR A 279 14.27 6.54 -17.33
N PRO A 280 14.09 5.76 -18.40
CA PRO A 280 12.84 5.06 -18.67
C PRO A 280 12.65 3.75 -17.86
N CYS A 281 13.61 3.35 -17.01
CA CYS A 281 13.62 2.01 -16.40
C CYS A 281 13.38 2.01 -14.89
N HIS A 282 12.30 2.67 -14.45
CA HIS A 282 11.77 2.54 -13.09
C HIS A 282 10.45 1.77 -13.11
N LEU A 283 10.15 1.06 -12.00
CA LEU A 283 8.89 0.32 -11.83
C LEU A 283 7.70 1.29 -11.70
N PHE A 284 7.92 2.38 -10.97
CA PHE A 284 6.92 3.40 -10.66
C PHE A 284 7.40 4.81 -11.02
N TYR A 285 6.45 5.67 -11.38
CA TYR A 285 6.68 7.09 -11.63
C TYR A 285 5.67 7.93 -10.86
N ILE A 286 6.16 8.99 -10.22
CA ILE A 286 5.30 9.97 -9.53
C ILE A 286 4.81 10.99 -10.56
N ASN A 287 3.50 11.15 -10.68
CA ASN A 287 2.88 12.19 -11.50
C ASN A 287 2.90 13.54 -10.77
N ASP A 288 3.43 14.59 -11.39
CA ASP A 288 3.13 15.95 -10.95
C ASP A 288 1.72 16.32 -11.45
N ILE A 289 0.74 16.21 -10.55
CA ILE A 289 -0.71 16.31 -10.83
C ILE A 289 -1.13 17.74 -11.19
N LYS A 290 -0.25 18.74 -11.13
CA LYS A 290 -0.61 20.11 -11.51
C LYS A 290 -1.07 20.24 -12.97
N ASN A 291 -0.88 19.20 -13.80
CA ASN A 291 -1.37 19.19 -15.17
C ASN A 291 -1.97 17.82 -15.56
N ALA A 292 -3.30 17.75 -15.77
CA ALA A 292 -4.03 16.51 -16.05
C ALA A 292 -3.65 15.81 -17.37
N SER A 293 -2.98 16.52 -18.30
CA SER A 293 -2.39 15.93 -19.50
C SER A 293 -1.15 15.07 -19.20
N HIS A 294 -0.53 15.26 -18.04
CA HIS A 294 0.75 14.67 -17.69
C HIS A 294 0.72 13.13 -17.58
N PRO A 295 -0.27 12.47 -16.95
CA PRO A 295 -0.26 11.01 -16.85
C PRO A 295 -0.48 10.30 -18.19
N TYR A 296 -1.29 10.87 -19.10
CA TYR A 296 -1.45 10.35 -20.47
C TYR A 296 -0.17 10.49 -21.29
N ILE A 297 0.45 11.67 -21.28
CA ILE A 297 1.73 11.93 -21.97
C ILE A 297 2.82 11.00 -21.40
N MET A 298 2.85 10.84 -20.08
CA MET A 298 3.80 9.97 -19.41
C MET A 298 3.55 8.50 -19.76
N TRP A 299 2.30 8.03 -19.77
CA TRP A 299 1.97 6.68 -20.22
C TRP A 299 2.43 6.44 -21.66
N LYS A 300 2.14 7.36 -22.58
CA LYS A 300 2.61 7.28 -23.97
C LYS A 300 4.12 7.26 -24.09
N THR A 301 4.81 7.99 -23.23
CA THR A 301 6.26 7.96 -23.19
C THR A 301 6.78 6.61 -22.70
N ILE A 302 6.27 6.10 -21.57
CA ILE A 302 6.66 4.80 -21.02
C ILE A 302 6.37 3.68 -22.03
N GLU A 303 5.19 3.70 -22.65
CA GLU A 303 4.76 2.76 -23.69
C GLU A 303 5.78 2.74 -24.84
N ASN A 304 6.11 3.91 -25.41
CA ASN A 304 7.08 4.03 -26.50
C ASN A 304 8.49 3.55 -26.13
N TYR A 305 8.99 3.90 -24.93
CA TYR A 305 10.33 3.49 -24.50
C TYR A 305 10.41 1.98 -24.22
N THR A 306 9.36 1.39 -23.64
CA THR A 306 9.41 0.00 -23.18
C THR A 306 9.13 -1.01 -24.29
N GLN A 307 8.43 -0.61 -25.37
CA GLN A 307 8.34 -1.41 -26.60
C GLN A 307 9.70 -1.73 -27.23
N ASN A 308 10.72 -0.90 -26.97
CA ASN A 308 12.10 -1.16 -27.43
C ASN A 308 12.88 -2.12 -26.50
N LEU A 309 12.28 -2.63 -25.41
CA LEU A 309 12.84 -3.67 -24.52
C LEU A 309 14.25 -3.40 -23.94
N LEU A 310 14.69 -2.14 -23.87
CA LEU A 310 16.02 -1.76 -23.38
C LEU A 310 16.15 -1.70 -21.84
N CYS A 311 15.11 -2.04 -21.08
CA CYS A 311 15.10 -1.82 -19.64
C CYS A 311 15.64 -2.97 -18.78
N LYS A 312 16.60 -2.63 -17.90
CA LYS A 312 17.14 -3.51 -16.86
C LYS A 312 17.25 -2.74 -15.54
N CYS A 313 16.86 -3.39 -14.44
CA CYS A 313 17.11 -2.87 -13.09
C CYS A 313 18.61 -3.07 -12.78
N LYS A 314 19.41 -2.01 -12.83
CA LYS A 314 20.86 -2.03 -12.50
C LYS A 314 21.10 -1.67 -11.03
#